data_AF-A0A1G8FMN6-F1
#
_entry.id   AF-A0A1G8FMN6-F1
#
_cell.length_a   1.000
_cell.length_b   1.000
_cell.length_c   1.000
_cell.angle_alpha   90.00
_cell.angle_beta   90.00
_cell.angle_gamma   90.00
#
_symmetry.space_group_name_H-M   'P 1'
#
loop_
_entity.id
_entity.type
_entity.pdbx_description
1 polymer ?
#
loop_
_entity_poly.entity_id
_entity_poly.type
_entity_poly.pdbx_seq_one_letter_code
_entity_poly.pdbx_strand_id
1 'polypeptide(L)'
;MTLQKAAVDIGNDTLKAMFEGEQAFTIPNVLANAPKDRGIAQLENSPFDALHVEVTSAALSVAKGIYYVGELAARQKHNDELTSEQKKGENDQSMILLLTALALHAAEESKEKKIEKEYFLSTGLPMTESKRKGARKAFKEKLIDHVHTVAFLDTPKHAGKTVTIRIKNAIVSPEGQAAYIGLAAKKPEVAGASIAIVDIGGLTTDIAVIEKGGKVDNEHSIGIGTGVSAALDAIIAEIDQELGIRPFRSRRELVDCILGDERGIAWYRGKSYDLNPIIDTHLTEVARTIYKTISDVWNESPQIRFAYIIGGGAALLEPYMKSINESKDSFPLRWLKNETAIWLIVSSYWDLFKFAGVNA
;
A
#
# COMPACT_ATOMS: atom_id res chain seq x y z
N MET A 1 22.70 -13.63 -15.70
CA MET A 1 21.41 -13.20 -15.10
C MET A 1 21.17 -11.77 -15.54
N THR A 2 19.98 -11.46 -16.03
CA THR A 2 19.62 -10.09 -16.36
C THR A 2 19.11 -9.41 -15.10
N LEU A 3 19.73 -8.29 -14.72
CA LEU A 3 19.28 -7.45 -13.60
C LEU A 3 17.93 -6.83 -13.97
N GLN A 4 16.89 -7.04 -13.17
CA GLN A 4 15.56 -6.51 -13.44
C GLN A 4 15.19 -5.37 -12.50
N LYS A 5 14.52 -4.34 -13.03
CA LYS A 5 13.99 -3.24 -12.21
C LYS A 5 12.65 -3.65 -11.60
N ALA A 6 12.47 -3.35 -10.31
CA ALA A 6 11.20 -3.52 -9.60
C ALA A 6 10.92 -2.29 -8.74
N ALA A 7 9.74 -1.69 -8.89
CA ALA A 7 9.23 -0.68 -7.98
C ALA A 7 8.15 -1.31 -7.09
N VAL A 8 8.28 -1.21 -5.78
CA VAL A 8 7.33 -1.83 -4.84
C VAL A 8 6.95 -0.84 -3.74
N ASP A 9 5.66 -0.56 -3.63
CA ASP A 9 5.05 0.10 -2.48
C ASP A 9 4.38 -0.94 -1.58
N ILE A 10 4.94 -1.17 -0.38
CA ILE A 10 4.40 -2.11 0.61
C ILE A 10 3.34 -1.39 1.47
N GLY A 11 2.23 -0.97 0.85
CA GLY A 11 1.18 -0.24 1.55
C GLY A 11 0.56 -1.04 2.72
N ASN A 12 0.01 -0.34 3.70
CA ASN A 12 -0.53 -0.95 4.92
C ASN A 12 -1.60 -2.02 4.65
N ASP A 13 -2.50 -1.79 3.70
CA ASP A 13 -3.56 -2.75 3.35
C ASP A 13 -3.23 -3.56 2.09
N THR A 14 -2.38 -3.03 1.22
CA THR A 14 -2.11 -3.62 -0.10
C THR A 14 -0.73 -3.22 -0.60
N LEU A 15 0.06 -4.24 -0.91
CA LEU A 15 1.30 -4.09 -1.68
C LEU A 15 0.98 -3.86 -3.15
N LYS A 16 1.66 -2.89 -3.76
CA LYS A 16 1.59 -2.59 -5.19
C LYS A 16 2.97 -2.73 -5.79
N ALA A 17 3.09 -3.45 -6.89
CA ALA A 17 4.36 -3.69 -7.54
C ALA A 17 4.29 -3.41 -9.04
N MET A 18 5.36 -2.83 -9.58
CA MET A 18 5.61 -2.65 -11.00
C MET A 18 6.99 -3.20 -11.35
N PHE A 19 7.08 -3.88 -12.47
CA PHE A 19 8.30 -4.53 -12.94
C PHE A 19 8.61 -4.13 -14.39
N GLU A 20 9.83 -4.41 -14.81
CA GLU A 20 10.27 -4.18 -16.18
C GLU A 20 9.43 -5.01 -17.15
N GLY A 21 9.08 -4.42 -18.30
CA GLY A 21 8.12 -5.04 -19.24
C GLY A 21 6.65 -4.76 -18.92
N GLU A 22 6.36 -3.69 -18.16
CA GLU A 22 5.01 -3.19 -17.84
C GLU A 22 4.13 -4.18 -17.04
N GLN A 23 4.74 -5.19 -16.42
CA GLN A 23 4.02 -6.05 -15.49
C GLN A 23 3.74 -5.30 -14.19
N ALA A 24 2.48 -5.30 -13.75
CA ALA A 24 2.06 -4.69 -12.50
C ALA A 24 0.99 -5.54 -11.83
N PHE A 25 1.04 -5.62 -10.51
CA PHE A 25 0.02 -6.34 -9.74
C PHE A 25 -0.05 -5.82 -8.30
N THR A 26 -1.08 -6.27 -7.59
CA THR A 26 -1.29 -5.98 -6.17
C THR A 26 -1.39 -7.28 -5.37
N ILE A 27 -1.00 -7.22 -4.10
CA ILE A 27 -1.16 -8.32 -3.13
C ILE A 27 -1.73 -7.70 -1.85
N PRO A 28 -2.86 -8.19 -1.31
CA PRO A 28 -3.34 -7.73 0.00
C PRO A 28 -2.25 -7.89 1.07
N ASN A 29 -2.08 -6.91 1.94
CA ASN A 29 -1.07 -6.95 2.99
C ASN A 29 -1.58 -7.69 4.22
N VAL A 30 -1.81 -8.98 4.01
CA VAL A 30 -2.26 -9.93 5.02
C VAL A 30 -1.33 -11.14 5.00
N LEU A 31 -0.93 -11.57 6.18
CA LEU A 31 -0.06 -12.72 6.38
C LEU A 31 -0.75 -13.71 7.33
N ALA A 32 -0.53 -15.00 7.16
CA ALA A 32 -0.91 -15.98 8.18
C ALA A 32 0.13 -17.09 8.23
N ASN A 33 0.47 -17.55 9.43
CA ASN A 33 1.29 -18.75 9.59
C ASN A 33 0.57 -19.95 8.96
N ALA A 34 1.33 -20.76 8.22
CA ALA A 34 0.76 -21.87 7.46
C ALA A 34 1.47 -23.20 7.74
N PRO A 35 0.75 -24.33 7.72
CA PRO A 35 1.36 -25.65 7.68
C PRO A 35 2.10 -25.88 6.35
N LYS A 36 2.95 -26.89 6.33
CA LYS A 36 3.67 -27.31 5.12
C LYS A 36 2.75 -27.85 4.02
N ASP A 37 1.66 -28.50 4.42
CA ASP A 37 0.65 -29.07 3.53
C ASP A 37 -0.71 -28.43 3.82
N ARG A 38 -1.41 -27.95 2.78
CA ARG A 38 -2.75 -27.34 2.87
C ARG A 38 -3.86 -28.40 2.99
N GLY A 39 -3.57 -29.67 2.69
CA GLY A 39 -4.55 -30.73 2.59
C GLY A 39 -5.37 -30.61 1.30
N ILE A 40 -6.58 -30.04 1.38
CA ILE A 40 -7.48 -29.90 0.22
C ILE A 40 -7.24 -28.54 -0.44
N ALA A 41 -6.62 -28.53 -1.60
CA ALA A 41 -6.58 -27.35 -2.47
C ALA A 41 -8.01 -26.99 -2.89
N GLN A 42 -8.47 -25.78 -2.57
CA GLN A 42 -9.65 -25.23 -3.23
C GLN A 42 -9.30 -25.01 -4.72
N LEU A 43 -10.28 -25.01 -5.61
CA LEU A 43 -10.07 -24.74 -7.04
C LEU A 43 -9.69 -23.27 -7.25
N GLU A 44 -8.43 -22.95 -6.99
CA GLU A 44 -7.83 -21.64 -7.20
C GLU A 44 -7.13 -21.66 -8.57
N ASN A 45 -7.55 -20.79 -9.48
CA ASN A 45 -7.03 -20.77 -10.85
C ASN A 45 -5.88 -19.77 -11.02
N SER A 46 -5.82 -18.77 -10.14
CA SER A 46 -4.80 -17.73 -10.18
C SER A 46 -3.75 -17.95 -9.08
N PRO A 47 -2.45 -17.80 -9.38
CA PRO A 47 -1.41 -17.76 -8.35
C PRO A 47 -1.68 -16.71 -7.26
N PHE A 48 -2.29 -15.58 -7.64
CA PHE A 48 -2.61 -14.46 -6.75
C PHE A 48 -3.68 -14.81 -5.70
N ASP A 49 -4.54 -15.79 -5.98
CA ASP A 49 -5.61 -16.20 -5.06
C ASP A 49 -5.09 -17.07 -3.91
N ALA A 50 -3.91 -17.68 -4.08
CA ALA A 50 -3.44 -18.80 -3.29
C ALA A 50 -1.91 -18.82 -3.13
N LEU A 51 -1.34 -17.73 -2.61
CA LEU A 51 0.08 -17.66 -2.28
C LEU A 51 0.36 -18.43 -0.98
N HIS A 52 1.01 -19.59 -1.11
CA HIS A 52 1.45 -20.47 -0.04
C HIS A 52 2.93 -20.72 -0.21
N VAL A 53 3.71 -20.05 0.63
CA VAL A 53 5.14 -19.88 0.40
C VAL A 53 5.95 -20.25 1.63
N GLU A 54 7.10 -20.86 1.42
CA GLU A 54 8.16 -20.96 2.41
C GLU A 54 9.19 -19.86 2.11
N VAL A 55 9.41 -18.95 3.06
CA VAL A 55 10.38 -17.85 2.92
C VAL A 55 11.55 -18.11 3.83
N THR A 56 12.76 -18.06 3.25
CA THR A 56 14.03 -18.19 3.97
C THR A 56 14.88 -16.94 3.73
N SER A 57 15.24 -16.24 4.79
CA SER A 57 16.11 -15.07 4.73
C SER A 57 16.69 -14.73 6.10
N ALA A 58 17.99 -14.41 6.14
CA ALA A 58 18.65 -13.89 7.35
C ALA A 58 18.20 -12.46 7.74
N ALA A 59 17.44 -11.79 6.88
CA ALA A 59 16.85 -10.49 7.17
C ALA A 59 15.61 -10.58 8.08
N LEU A 60 15.05 -11.78 8.26
CA LEU A 60 13.86 -11.99 9.09
C LEU A 60 14.25 -12.33 10.52
N SER A 61 13.41 -11.97 11.49
CA SER A 61 13.59 -12.36 12.89
C SER A 61 13.58 -13.89 13.07
N VAL A 62 12.71 -14.57 12.31
CA VAL A 62 12.73 -16.02 12.13
C VAL A 62 13.23 -16.32 10.72
N ALA A 63 14.45 -16.83 10.62
CA ALA A 63 15.16 -16.98 9.35
C ALA A 63 14.44 -17.85 8.31
N LYS A 64 13.48 -18.68 8.75
CA LYS A 64 12.69 -19.55 7.89
C LYS A 64 11.26 -19.71 8.43
N GLY A 65 10.26 -19.47 7.59
CA GLY A 65 8.85 -19.68 7.93
C GLY A 65 7.99 -20.05 6.73
N ILE A 66 6.80 -20.59 7.00
CA ILE A 66 5.81 -20.99 6.00
C ILE A 66 4.56 -20.15 6.21
N TYR A 67 4.09 -19.51 5.14
CA TYR A 67 3.06 -18.49 5.21
C TYR A 67 2.00 -18.65 4.12
N TYR A 68 0.77 -18.33 4.47
CA TYR A 68 -0.21 -17.85 3.51
C TYR A 68 -0.03 -16.34 3.36
N VAL A 69 -0.14 -15.83 2.13
CA VAL A 69 0.05 -14.41 1.81
C VAL A 69 -1.14 -13.91 0.99
N GLY A 70 -1.57 -12.67 1.23
CA GLY A 70 -2.59 -12.01 0.42
C GLY A 70 -3.98 -12.59 0.62
N GLU A 71 -4.69 -12.82 -0.49
CA GLU A 71 -6.09 -13.31 -0.49
C GLU A 71 -6.27 -14.61 0.31
N LEU A 72 -5.27 -15.51 0.25
CA LEU A 72 -5.33 -16.75 1.00
C LEU A 72 -5.18 -16.54 2.52
N ALA A 73 -4.34 -15.59 2.93
CA ALA A 73 -4.18 -15.23 4.33
C ALA A 73 -5.43 -14.53 4.87
N ALA A 74 -6.04 -13.65 4.08
CA ALA A 74 -7.26 -12.93 4.44
C ALA A 74 -8.44 -13.86 4.75
N ARG A 75 -8.48 -15.07 4.18
CA ARG A 75 -9.51 -16.09 4.44
C ARG A 75 -9.28 -16.88 5.73
N GLN A 76 -8.12 -16.74 6.37
CA GLN A 76 -7.80 -17.46 7.60
C GLN A 76 -8.46 -16.80 8.80
N LYS A 77 -8.88 -17.63 9.77
CA LYS A 77 -9.42 -17.13 11.04
C LYS A 77 -8.37 -16.39 11.88
N HIS A 78 -7.12 -16.83 11.78
CA HIS A 78 -5.98 -16.22 12.46
C HIS A 78 -5.03 -15.72 11.39
N ASN A 79 -5.11 -14.42 11.12
CA ASN A 79 -4.23 -13.72 10.22
C ASN A 79 -3.63 -12.51 10.93
N ASP A 80 -2.54 -12.02 10.36
CA ASP A 80 -1.79 -10.85 10.78
C ASP A 80 -2.00 -9.76 9.71
N GLU A 81 -2.56 -8.64 10.14
CA GLU A 81 -2.59 -7.39 9.40
C GLU A 81 -1.64 -6.39 10.07
N LEU A 82 -1.17 -5.41 9.30
CA LEU A 82 -0.42 -4.32 9.91
C LEU A 82 -1.34 -3.49 10.81
N THR A 83 -0.77 -2.99 11.89
CA THR A 83 -1.36 -2.01 12.79
C THR A 83 -0.62 -0.68 12.64
N SER A 84 -1.25 0.42 13.01
CA SER A 84 -0.64 1.77 12.89
C SER A 84 0.64 1.95 13.71
N GLU A 85 0.88 1.09 14.71
CA GLU A 85 2.07 1.12 15.56
C GLU A 85 3.26 0.36 14.96
N GLN A 86 3.01 -0.55 14.01
CA GLN A 86 4.05 -1.37 13.40
C GLN A 86 4.82 -0.58 12.33
N LYS A 87 6.15 -0.62 12.40
CA LYS A 87 7.02 0.10 11.46
C LYS A 87 7.33 -0.75 10.24
N LYS A 88 7.08 -0.19 9.05
CA LYS A 88 7.18 -0.88 7.76
C LYS A 88 8.57 -1.43 7.51
N GLY A 89 9.62 -0.65 7.78
CA GLY A 89 11.01 -1.06 7.52
C GLY A 89 11.58 -2.08 8.51
N GLU A 90 10.96 -2.24 9.68
CA GLU A 90 11.40 -3.17 10.73
C GLU A 90 10.58 -4.46 10.74
N ASN A 91 9.34 -4.43 10.26
CA ASN A 91 8.41 -5.56 10.31
C ASN A 91 8.76 -6.67 9.29
N ASP A 92 8.72 -7.92 9.75
CA ASP A 92 8.94 -9.11 8.92
C ASP A 92 7.83 -9.35 7.89
N GLN A 93 6.58 -9.01 8.21
CA GLN A 93 5.46 -9.09 7.27
C GLN A 93 5.73 -8.28 6.00
N SER A 94 6.21 -7.04 6.14
CA SER A 94 6.60 -6.20 5.00
C SER A 94 7.65 -6.87 4.13
N MET A 95 8.65 -7.50 4.76
CA MET A 95 9.73 -8.19 4.06
C MET A 95 9.22 -9.46 3.36
N ILE A 96 8.41 -10.26 4.03
CA ILE A 96 7.81 -11.49 3.48
C ILE A 96 6.95 -11.15 2.26
N LEU A 97 6.12 -10.12 2.34
CA LEU A 97 5.30 -9.67 1.22
C LEU A 97 6.14 -9.17 0.04
N LEU A 98 7.14 -8.34 0.30
CA LEU A 98 8.07 -7.86 -0.73
C LEU A 98 8.76 -9.03 -1.44
N LEU A 99 9.34 -9.96 -0.69
CA LEU A 99 10.03 -11.12 -1.24
C LEU A 99 9.07 -12.03 -2.02
N THR A 100 7.84 -12.20 -1.55
CA THR A 100 6.79 -12.95 -2.25
C THR A 100 6.43 -12.30 -3.58
N ALA A 101 6.29 -10.96 -3.63
CA ALA A 101 6.02 -10.24 -4.87
C ALA A 101 7.17 -10.40 -5.89
N LEU A 102 8.43 -10.25 -5.45
CA LEU A 102 9.59 -10.46 -6.31
C LEU A 102 9.66 -11.92 -6.81
N ALA A 103 9.42 -12.90 -5.94
CA ALA A 103 9.40 -14.31 -6.31
C ALA A 103 8.31 -14.64 -7.32
N LEU A 104 7.10 -14.08 -7.13
CA LEU A 104 5.95 -14.31 -7.99
C LEU A 104 6.23 -13.81 -9.41
N HIS A 105 6.76 -12.59 -9.52
CA HIS A 105 7.21 -12.05 -10.81
C HIS A 105 8.24 -12.98 -11.49
N ALA A 106 9.28 -13.40 -10.77
CA ALA A 106 10.30 -14.30 -11.32
C ALA A 106 9.72 -15.66 -11.76
N ALA A 107 8.70 -16.17 -11.05
CA ALA A 107 8.02 -17.42 -11.35
C ALA A 107 7.08 -17.32 -12.56
N GLU A 108 6.43 -16.18 -12.79
CA GLU A 108 5.63 -15.91 -13.99
C GLU A 108 6.50 -15.89 -15.27
N GLU A 109 7.71 -15.33 -15.19
CA GLU A 109 8.61 -15.22 -16.34
C GLU A 109 9.38 -16.52 -16.66
N SER A 110 9.32 -17.53 -15.79
CA SER A 110 10.13 -18.75 -15.93
C SER A 110 9.32 -20.04 -15.88
N LYS A 111 9.67 -20.97 -16.75
CA LYS A 111 9.17 -22.35 -16.74
C LYS A 111 9.98 -23.28 -15.85
N GLU A 112 11.12 -22.82 -15.33
CA GLU A 112 12.02 -23.63 -14.52
C GLU A 112 11.52 -23.78 -13.09
N LYS A 113 11.92 -24.88 -12.42
CA LYS A 113 11.62 -25.11 -11.00
C LYS A 113 12.58 -24.40 -10.05
N LYS A 114 13.81 -24.14 -10.47
CA LYS A 114 14.81 -23.40 -9.69
C LYS A 114 15.15 -22.15 -10.46
N ILE A 115 14.85 -21.00 -9.90
CA ILE A 115 14.96 -19.71 -10.56
C ILE A 115 15.93 -18.85 -9.76
N GLU A 116 16.91 -18.25 -10.42
CA GLU A 116 17.78 -17.25 -9.81
C GLU A 116 17.49 -15.90 -10.46
N LYS A 117 17.16 -14.90 -9.64
CA LYS A 117 16.74 -13.58 -10.11
C LYS A 117 17.43 -12.47 -9.34
N GLU A 118 17.94 -11.49 -10.08
CA GLU A 118 18.59 -10.31 -9.53
C GLU A 118 17.72 -9.07 -9.77
N TYR A 119 17.52 -8.27 -8.72
CA TYR A 119 16.70 -7.06 -8.79
C TYR A 119 17.48 -5.80 -8.44
N PHE A 120 17.18 -4.71 -9.15
CA PHE A 120 17.36 -3.35 -8.65
C PHE A 120 15.99 -2.86 -8.16
N LEU A 121 15.87 -2.69 -6.84
CA LEU A 121 14.61 -2.35 -6.19
C LEU A 121 14.48 -0.83 -5.99
N SER A 122 13.28 -0.30 -6.16
CA SER A 122 12.89 1.03 -5.73
C SER A 122 11.65 0.90 -4.84
N THR A 123 11.76 1.39 -3.61
CA THR A 123 10.71 1.27 -2.59
C THR A 123 10.78 2.47 -1.64
N GLY A 124 9.99 2.45 -0.57
CA GLY A 124 10.03 3.53 0.39
C GLY A 124 9.43 3.23 1.75
N LEU A 125 9.46 4.26 2.58
CA LEU A 125 8.96 4.27 3.95
C LEU A 125 8.04 5.49 4.15
N PRO A 126 7.07 5.40 5.07
CA PRO A 126 6.23 6.52 5.47
C PRO A 126 7.07 7.72 5.92
N MET A 127 6.47 8.92 5.92
CA MET A 127 7.20 10.14 6.26
C MET A 127 7.75 10.09 7.68
N THR A 128 6.93 9.67 8.63
CA THR A 128 7.31 9.56 10.05
C THR A 128 8.49 8.61 10.25
N GLU A 129 8.51 7.47 9.56
CA GLU A 129 9.60 6.50 9.65
C GLU A 129 10.87 7.01 8.94
N SER A 130 10.71 7.61 7.76
CA SER A 130 11.80 8.14 6.93
C SER A 130 12.63 9.25 7.60
N LYS A 131 12.00 10.01 8.51
CA LYS A 131 12.66 11.08 9.28
C LYS A 131 13.63 10.55 10.33
N ARG A 132 13.44 9.32 10.81
CA ARG A 132 14.32 8.74 11.82
C ARG A 132 15.71 8.53 11.23
N LYS A 133 16.72 9.07 11.93
CA LYS A 133 18.12 9.01 11.50
C LYS A 133 18.53 7.56 11.21
N GLY A 134 18.97 7.30 9.99
CA GLY A 134 19.45 5.99 9.55
C GLY A 134 18.38 4.98 9.13
N ALA A 135 17.08 5.24 9.31
CA ALA A 135 16.02 4.27 9.02
C ALA A 135 16.03 3.78 7.57
N ARG A 136 16.08 4.71 6.59
CA ARG A 136 16.16 4.37 5.16
C ARG A 136 17.42 3.57 4.81
N LYS A 137 18.54 3.88 5.45
CA LYS A 137 19.82 3.18 5.25
C LYS A 137 19.74 1.76 5.81
N ALA A 138 19.26 1.60 7.04
CA ALA A 138 19.08 0.30 7.67
C ALA A 138 18.11 -0.59 6.88
N PHE A 139 17.00 -0.03 6.38
CA PHE A 139 16.09 -0.79 5.53
C PHE A 139 16.73 -1.20 4.20
N LYS A 140 17.51 -0.30 3.58
CA LYS A 140 18.30 -0.64 2.39
C LYS A 140 19.30 -1.78 2.65
N GLU A 141 20.05 -1.71 3.73
CA GLU A 141 21.02 -2.76 4.13
C GLU A 141 20.32 -4.10 4.35
N LYS A 142 19.19 -4.11 5.07
CA LYS A 142 18.33 -5.29 5.28
C LYS A 142 17.88 -5.94 3.96
N LEU A 143 17.75 -5.17 2.88
CA LEU A 143 17.35 -5.66 1.55
C LEU A 143 18.53 -6.20 0.73
N ILE A 144 19.70 -5.55 0.77
CA ILE A 144 20.80 -5.85 -0.17
C ILE A 144 21.86 -6.80 0.40
N ASP A 145 21.98 -6.90 1.72
CA ASP A 145 23.07 -7.65 2.38
C ASP A 145 22.80 -9.17 2.46
N HIS A 146 21.63 -9.62 2.00
CA HIS A 146 21.19 -10.99 2.13
C HIS A 146 20.79 -11.61 0.79
N VAL A 147 20.83 -12.94 0.77
CA VAL A 147 20.22 -13.76 -0.27
C VAL A 147 18.92 -14.30 0.30
N HIS A 148 17.86 -14.19 -0.48
CA HIS A 148 16.53 -14.62 -0.05
C HIS A 148 16.07 -15.78 -0.91
N THR A 149 15.30 -16.69 -0.31
CA THR A 149 14.68 -17.79 -1.05
C THR A 149 13.21 -17.85 -0.74
N VAL A 150 12.39 -17.98 -1.78
CA VAL A 150 10.95 -18.19 -1.68
C VAL A 150 10.60 -19.45 -2.46
N ALA A 151 10.05 -20.45 -1.77
CA ALA A 151 9.53 -21.66 -2.39
C ALA A 151 8.01 -21.64 -2.41
N PHE A 152 7.41 -21.80 -3.58
CA PHE A 152 5.97 -21.97 -3.76
C PHE A 152 5.61 -23.41 -3.43
N LEU A 153 4.88 -23.62 -2.34
CA LEU A 153 4.52 -24.95 -1.87
C LEU A 153 3.31 -25.47 -2.65
N ASP A 154 2.16 -24.84 -2.45
CA ASP A 154 0.89 -25.19 -3.10
C ASP A 154 0.19 -23.95 -3.66
N THR A 155 0.96 -23.19 -4.46
CA THR A 155 0.46 -22.04 -5.21
C THR A 155 0.12 -22.46 -6.64
N PRO A 156 -1.09 -22.16 -7.15
CA PRO A 156 -1.49 -22.49 -8.51
C PRO A 156 -0.43 -22.07 -9.54
N LYS A 157 -0.19 -22.92 -10.54
CA LYS A 157 0.81 -22.75 -11.63
C LYS A 157 2.29 -22.74 -11.20
N HIS A 158 2.60 -22.46 -9.93
CA HIS A 158 3.97 -22.31 -9.44
C HIS A 158 4.38 -23.32 -8.38
N ALA A 159 3.51 -24.25 -7.99
CA ALA A 159 3.81 -25.30 -7.02
C ALA A 159 5.13 -26.03 -7.31
N GLY A 160 5.99 -26.13 -6.30
CA GLY A 160 7.31 -26.73 -6.37
C GLY A 160 8.39 -25.87 -7.04
N LYS A 161 8.09 -24.62 -7.43
CA LYS A 161 9.11 -23.65 -7.86
C LYS A 161 9.81 -23.04 -6.63
N THR A 162 11.10 -22.77 -6.77
CA THR A 162 11.92 -22.08 -5.78
C THR A 162 12.67 -20.95 -6.45
N VAL A 163 12.54 -19.74 -5.91
CA VAL A 163 13.20 -18.54 -6.42
C VAL A 163 14.24 -18.07 -5.42
N THR A 164 15.49 -18.00 -5.87
CA THR A 164 16.59 -17.32 -5.17
C THR A 164 16.65 -15.89 -5.65
N ILE A 165 16.46 -14.94 -4.73
CA ILE A 165 16.40 -13.51 -4.99
C ILE A 165 17.68 -12.86 -4.46
N ARG A 166 18.32 -12.05 -5.30
CA ARG A 166 19.41 -11.14 -4.91
C ARG A 166 19.03 -9.71 -5.26
N ILE A 167 18.92 -8.83 -4.26
CA ILE A 167 18.68 -7.41 -4.50
C ILE A 167 20.05 -6.73 -4.59
N LYS A 168 20.51 -6.45 -5.82
CA LYS A 168 21.85 -5.88 -6.06
C LYS A 168 21.98 -4.45 -5.55
N ASN A 169 20.88 -3.70 -5.59
CA ASN A 169 20.80 -2.34 -5.09
C ASN A 169 19.35 -2.04 -4.74
N ALA A 170 19.15 -1.06 -3.88
CA ALA A 170 17.84 -0.53 -3.54
C ALA A 170 17.86 1.01 -3.42
N ILE A 171 16.81 1.65 -3.93
CA ILE A 171 16.45 3.04 -3.63
C ILE A 171 15.36 2.98 -2.57
N VAL A 172 15.57 3.66 -1.44
CA VAL A 172 14.59 3.77 -0.36
C VAL A 172 14.26 5.26 -0.16
N SER A 173 13.07 5.67 -0.60
CA SER A 173 12.63 7.06 -0.60
C SER A 173 11.48 7.30 0.38
N PRO A 174 11.34 8.50 0.96
CA PRO A 174 10.10 8.89 1.61
C PRO A 174 8.94 8.87 0.60
N GLU A 175 7.81 8.27 0.96
CA GLU A 175 6.64 8.08 0.09
C GLU A 175 6.14 9.40 -0.51
N GLY A 176 5.89 10.42 0.34
CA GLY A 176 5.43 11.73 -0.13
C GLY A 176 6.42 12.45 -1.04
N GLN A 177 7.73 12.27 -0.81
CA GLN A 177 8.77 12.83 -1.69
C GLN A 177 8.77 12.14 -3.06
N ALA A 178 8.63 10.81 -3.09
CA ALA A 178 8.54 10.07 -4.34
C ALA A 178 7.30 10.51 -5.13
N ALA A 179 6.13 10.57 -4.50
CA ALA A 179 4.90 11.04 -5.12
C ALA A 179 5.04 12.45 -5.73
N TYR A 180 5.70 13.37 -5.05
CA TYR A 180 6.02 14.68 -5.60
C TYR A 180 6.89 14.61 -6.85
N ILE A 181 7.95 13.79 -6.85
CA ILE A 181 8.83 13.66 -8.03
C ILE A 181 8.02 13.16 -9.23
N GLY A 182 7.19 12.13 -9.05
CA GLY A 182 6.33 11.61 -10.12
C GLY A 182 5.29 12.63 -10.62
N LEU A 183 4.73 13.44 -9.73
CA LEU A 183 3.82 14.53 -10.11
C LEU A 183 4.56 15.65 -10.84
N ALA A 184 5.68 16.12 -10.31
CA ALA A 184 6.51 17.19 -10.86
C ALA A 184 7.02 16.86 -12.27
N ALA A 185 7.32 15.58 -12.54
CA ALA A 185 7.71 15.12 -13.87
C ALA A 185 6.61 15.29 -14.93
N LYS A 186 5.34 15.28 -14.53
CA LYS A 186 4.17 15.34 -15.43
C LYS A 186 3.47 16.70 -15.39
N LYS A 187 3.68 17.48 -14.33
CA LYS A 187 2.94 18.70 -14.00
C LYS A 187 3.90 19.82 -13.62
N PRO A 188 4.30 20.70 -14.57
CA PRO A 188 5.26 21.77 -14.31
C PRO A 188 4.87 22.71 -13.16
N GLU A 189 3.57 22.89 -12.92
CA GLU A 189 3.08 23.72 -11.82
C GLU A 189 3.42 23.17 -10.43
N VAL A 190 3.64 21.85 -10.31
CA VAL A 190 4.08 21.18 -9.08
C VAL A 190 5.52 21.55 -8.76
N ALA A 191 6.42 21.50 -9.74
CA ALA A 191 7.84 21.83 -9.56
C ALA A 191 8.07 23.30 -9.17
N GLY A 192 7.17 24.20 -9.62
CA GLY A 192 7.26 25.64 -9.39
C GLY A 192 6.62 26.14 -8.09
N ALA A 193 6.15 25.25 -7.21
CA ALA A 193 5.34 25.60 -6.04
C ALA A 193 5.80 24.86 -4.78
N SER A 194 5.57 25.48 -3.62
CA SER A 194 5.49 24.73 -2.37
C SER A 194 4.11 24.08 -2.30
N ILE A 195 4.06 22.76 -2.07
CA ILE A 195 2.82 21.99 -2.11
C ILE A 195 2.75 20.99 -0.95
N ALA A 196 1.56 20.46 -0.69
CA ALA A 196 1.39 19.30 0.18
C ALA A 196 1.00 18.06 -0.64
N ILE A 197 1.55 16.90 -0.29
CA ILE A 197 1.06 15.59 -0.71
C ILE A 197 0.42 14.93 0.50
N VAL A 198 -0.87 14.64 0.43
CA VAL A 198 -1.64 13.98 1.49
C VAL A 198 -1.96 12.56 1.02
N ASP A 199 -1.23 11.59 1.53
CA ASP A 199 -1.46 10.17 1.26
C ASP A 199 -2.34 9.55 2.34
N ILE A 200 -3.58 9.22 1.98
CA ILE A 200 -4.58 8.62 2.87
C ILE A 200 -4.58 7.11 2.63
N GLY A 201 -3.97 6.36 3.55
CA GLY A 201 -3.98 4.90 3.57
C GLY A 201 -5.10 4.31 4.44
N GLY A 202 -5.11 2.99 4.63
CA GLY A 202 -6.05 2.34 5.54
C GLY A 202 -5.73 2.57 7.01
N LEU A 203 -4.45 2.57 7.40
CA LEU A 203 -4.06 2.75 8.82
C LEU A 203 -3.57 4.14 9.17
N THR A 204 -2.96 4.84 8.21
CA THR A 204 -2.25 6.11 8.44
C THR A 204 -2.56 7.11 7.35
N THR A 205 -2.34 8.38 7.67
CA THR A 205 -2.34 9.47 6.69
C THR A 205 -1.02 10.21 6.81
N ASP A 206 -0.27 10.31 5.71
CA ASP A 206 1.00 11.02 5.63
C ASP A 206 0.82 12.33 4.84
N ILE A 207 1.17 13.46 5.46
CA ILE A 207 1.18 14.79 4.86
C ILE A 207 2.64 15.21 4.66
N ALA A 208 3.12 15.18 3.42
CA ALA A 208 4.44 15.68 3.06
C ALA A 208 4.34 17.11 2.53
N VAL A 209 4.91 18.05 3.27
CA VAL A 209 5.10 19.43 2.81
C VAL A 209 6.41 19.50 2.04
N ILE A 210 6.33 19.98 0.80
CA ILE A 210 7.47 20.01 -0.11
C ILE A 210 7.62 21.44 -0.62
N GLU A 211 8.77 22.03 -0.32
CA GLU A 211 9.13 23.37 -0.74
C GLU A 211 9.35 23.41 -2.26
N LYS A 212 9.17 24.60 -2.84
CA LYS A 212 9.58 24.88 -4.22
C LYS A 212 11.01 24.38 -4.46
N GLY A 213 11.17 23.55 -5.50
CA GLY A 213 12.45 22.91 -5.82
C GLY A 213 12.59 21.48 -5.28
N GLY A 214 11.58 20.95 -4.58
CA GLY A 214 11.47 19.52 -4.25
C GLY A 214 12.15 19.09 -2.94
N LYS A 215 12.55 20.05 -2.11
CA LYS A 215 13.06 19.78 -0.77
C LYS A 215 11.88 19.50 0.17
N VAL A 216 11.96 18.38 0.89
CA VAL A 216 10.98 18.05 1.93
C VAL A 216 11.17 18.98 3.12
N ASP A 217 10.09 19.62 3.55
CA ASP A 217 10.02 20.32 4.82
C ASP A 217 9.76 19.28 5.92
N ASN A 218 10.86 18.83 6.56
CA ASN A 218 10.78 17.82 7.62
C ASN A 218 10.17 18.36 8.92
N GLU A 219 10.06 19.67 9.09
CA GLU A 219 9.47 20.26 10.29
C GLU A 219 7.94 20.15 10.21
N HIS A 220 7.35 20.57 9.09
CA HIS A 220 5.90 20.63 8.91
C HIS A 220 5.28 19.40 8.23
N SER A 221 6.07 18.51 7.62
CA SER A 221 5.54 17.21 7.19
C SER A 221 5.13 16.38 8.40
N ILE A 222 4.04 15.62 8.36
CA ILE A 222 3.58 14.82 9.50
C ILE A 222 2.92 13.53 9.02
N GLY A 223 2.95 12.48 9.83
CA GLY A 223 2.12 11.29 9.65
C GLY A 223 1.26 11.06 10.89
N ILE A 224 -0.02 10.77 10.69
CA ILE A 224 -0.98 10.46 11.75
C ILE A 224 -1.46 9.02 11.64
N GLY A 225 -1.74 8.39 12.79
CA GLY A 225 -2.30 7.03 12.90
C GLY A 225 -3.79 6.95 12.55
N THR A 226 -4.23 7.74 11.56
CA THR A 226 -5.62 7.80 11.12
C THR A 226 -5.67 7.46 9.64
N GLY A 227 -6.40 6.40 9.31
CA GLY A 227 -6.77 6.02 7.95
C GLY A 227 -8.21 5.52 7.92
N VAL A 228 -8.61 4.86 6.84
CA VAL A 228 -10.00 4.41 6.64
C VAL A 228 -10.33 3.05 7.26
N SER A 229 -9.36 2.18 7.55
CA SER A 229 -9.59 0.78 7.91
C SER A 229 -10.39 0.61 9.21
N ALA A 230 -10.08 1.40 10.24
CA ALA A 230 -10.83 1.36 11.50
C ALA A 230 -12.30 1.77 11.33
N ALA A 231 -12.58 2.76 10.48
CA ALA A 231 -13.94 3.17 10.17
C ALA A 231 -14.68 2.11 9.34
N LEU A 232 -14.00 1.46 8.39
CA LEU A 232 -14.59 0.35 7.62
C LEU A 232 -14.96 -0.82 8.53
N ASP A 233 -14.10 -1.16 9.50
CA ASP A 233 -14.41 -2.20 10.49
C ASP A 233 -15.59 -1.82 11.39
N ALA A 234 -15.66 -0.56 11.83
CA ALA A 234 -16.77 -0.05 12.62
C ALA A 234 -18.09 -0.08 11.84
N ILE A 235 -18.08 0.31 10.56
CA ILE A 235 -19.26 0.22 9.67
C ILE A 235 -19.74 -1.23 9.56
N ILE A 236 -18.84 -2.19 9.30
CA ILE A 236 -19.22 -3.61 9.20
C ILE A 236 -19.83 -4.10 10.52
N ALA A 237 -19.20 -3.77 11.65
CA ALA A 237 -19.70 -4.17 12.96
C ALA A 237 -21.07 -3.56 13.30
N GLU A 238 -21.29 -2.30 12.95
CA GLU A 238 -22.56 -1.61 13.18
C GLU A 238 -23.68 -2.15 12.29
N ILE A 239 -23.40 -2.47 11.02
CA ILE A 239 -24.35 -3.16 10.14
C ILE A 239 -24.77 -4.52 10.72
N ASP A 240 -23.79 -5.29 11.19
CA ASP A 240 -24.03 -6.60 11.81
C ASP A 240 -24.90 -6.48 13.08
N GLN A 241 -24.69 -5.42 13.87
CA GLN A 241 -25.39 -5.18 15.13
C GLN A 241 -26.79 -4.58 14.96
N GLU A 242 -26.92 -3.51 14.16
CA GLU A 242 -28.16 -2.75 14.04
C GLU A 242 -29.15 -3.38 13.07
N LEU A 243 -28.65 -3.94 11.96
CA LEU A 243 -29.49 -4.51 10.91
C LEU A 243 -29.59 -6.04 11.01
N GLY A 244 -28.72 -6.68 11.79
CA GLY A 244 -28.72 -8.14 11.97
C GLY A 244 -28.39 -8.91 10.69
N ILE A 245 -27.72 -8.27 9.72
CA ILE A 245 -27.31 -8.83 8.44
C ILE A 245 -25.79 -8.87 8.35
N ARG A 246 -25.24 -9.76 7.52
CA ARG A 246 -23.79 -9.83 7.25
C ARG A 246 -23.52 -9.82 5.76
N PRO A 247 -23.71 -8.68 5.08
CA PRO A 247 -23.57 -8.59 3.62
C PRO A 247 -22.11 -8.63 3.17
N PHE A 248 -21.16 -8.26 4.04
CA PHE A 248 -19.74 -8.16 3.70
C PHE A 248 -18.89 -9.17 4.46
N ARG A 249 -17.88 -9.70 3.78
CA ARG A 249 -16.87 -10.63 4.32
C ARG A 249 -15.51 -9.97 4.52
N SER A 250 -15.31 -8.81 3.91
CA SER A 250 -14.04 -8.08 3.96
C SER A 250 -14.27 -6.58 3.80
N ARG A 251 -13.29 -5.77 4.22
CA ARG A 251 -13.26 -4.32 3.95
C ARG A 251 -13.39 -4.02 2.45
N ARG A 252 -12.80 -4.87 1.60
CA ARG A 252 -12.85 -4.71 0.13
C ARG A 252 -14.29 -4.75 -0.40
N GLU A 253 -15.08 -5.73 0.04
CA GLU A 253 -16.48 -5.83 -0.39
C GLU A 253 -17.30 -4.60 0.05
N LEU A 254 -17.01 -4.04 1.24
CA LEU A 254 -17.62 -2.79 1.68
C LEU A 254 -17.14 -1.59 0.82
N VAL A 255 -15.85 -1.50 0.51
CA VAL A 255 -15.31 -0.45 -0.36
C VAL A 255 -15.95 -0.49 -1.75
N ASP A 256 -16.10 -1.68 -2.33
CA ASP A 256 -16.77 -1.87 -3.63
C ASP A 256 -18.24 -1.43 -3.56
N CYS A 257 -18.93 -1.66 -2.44
CA CYS A 257 -20.28 -1.16 -2.20
C CYS A 257 -20.34 0.38 -2.07
N ILE A 258 -19.34 1.01 -1.44
CA ILE A 258 -19.27 2.47 -1.26
C ILE A 258 -18.92 3.18 -2.58
N LEU A 259 -18.02 2.61 -3.37
CA LEU A 259 -17.51 3.22 -4.61
C LEU A 259 -18.25 2.78 -5.88
N GLY A 260 -19.15 1.80 -5.77
CA GLY A 260 -19.95 1.29 -6.88
C GLY A 260 -21.09 2.22 -7.30
N ASP A 261 -21.77 1.83 -8.39
CA ASP A 261 -22.84 2.63 -9.01
C ASP A 261 -24.04 2.83 -8.06
N GLU A 262 -24.41 1.79 -7.29
CA GLU A 262 -25.42 1.84 -6.23
C GLU A 262 -24.77 2.06 -4.87
N ARG A 263 -24.16 3.24 -4.68
CA ARG A 263 -23.43 3.60 -3.45
C ARG A 263 -24.20 3.22 -2.19
N GLY A 264 -23.55 2.43 -1.34
CA GLY A 264 -24.02 2.09 0.00
C GLY A 264 -25.27 1.20 -0.01
N ILE A 265 -25.68 0.65 -1.16
CA ILE A 265 -26.77 -0.31 -1.24
C ILE A 265 -26.20 -1.72 -1.18
N ALA A 266 -26.64 -2.50 -0.19
CA ALA A 266 -26.25 -3.90 -0.05
C ALA A 266 -27.46 -4.83 -0.19
N TRP A 267 -27.26 -5.95 -0.88
CA TRP A 267 -28.26 -7.01 -1.01
C TRP A 267 -27.97 -8.14 -0.02
N TYR A 268 -28.94 -8.44 0.85
CA TYR A 268 -28.84 -9.56 1.79
C TYR A 268 -30.12 -10.37 1.82
N ARG A 269 -30.01 -11.67 1.52
CA ARG A 269 -31.15 -12.62 1.45
C ARG A 269 -32.31 -12.10 0.58
N GLY A 270 -31.99 -11.52 -0.57
CA GLY A 270 -32.96 -11.03 -1.56
C GLY A 270 -33.62 -9.68 -1.23
N LYS A 271 -33.14 -8.97 -0.20
CA LYS A 271 -33.60 -7.61 0.16
C LYS A 271 -32.46 -6.61 0.02
N SER A 272 -32.77 -5.41 -0.44
CA SER A 272 -31.83 -4.29 -0.44
C SER A 272 -31.88 -3.54 0.89
N TYR A 273 -30.73 -3.02 1.31
CA TYR A 273 -30.53 -2.21 2.50
C TYR A 273 -29.75 -0.97 2.12
N ASP A 274 -30.23 0.20 2.54
CA ASP A 274 -29.51 1.46 2.43
C ASP A 274 -28.61 1.63 3.65
N LEU A 275 -27.29 1.56 3.43
CA LEU A 275 -26.26 1.63 4.45
C LEU A 275 -25.65 3.02 4.56
N ASN A 276 -26.05 3.97 3.71
CA ASN A 276 -25.48 5.32 3.68
C ASN A 276 -25.52 6.04 5.03
N PRO A 277 -26.57 5.94 5.87
CA PRO A 277 -26.56 6.58 7.19
C PRO A 277 -25.41 6.13 8.10
N ILE A 278 -25.08 4.84 8.10
CA ILE A 278 -23.99 4.26 8.89
C ILE A 278 -22.65 4.66 8.26
N ILE A 279 -22.52 4.46 6.93
CA ILE A 279 -21.30 4.77 6.18
C ILE A 279 -20.91 6.25 6.33
N ASP A 280 -21.88 7.15 6.14
CA ASP A 280 -21.67 8.60 6.14
C ASP A 280 -21.24 9.09 7.52
N THR A 281 -21.78 8.51 8.59
CA THR A 281 -21.41 8.84 9.97
C THR A 281 -19.93 8.58 10.21
N HIS A 282 -19.47 7.34 9.98
CA HIS A 282 -18.08 6.94 10.23
C HIS A 282 -17.08 7.63 9.31
N LEU A 283 -17.35 7.70 8.00
CA LEU A 283 -16.41 8.31 7.05
C LEU A 283 -16.32 9.84 7.22
N THR A 284 -17.39 10.50 7.65
CA THR A 284 -17.35 11.94 7.97
C THR A 284 -16.41 12.22 9.14
N GLU A 285 -16.38 11.37 10.16
CA GLU A 285 -15.48 11.54 11.32
C GLU A 285 -14.01 11.43 10.94
N VAL A 286 -13.67 10.42 10.12
CA VAL A 286 -12.32 10.27 9.56
C VAL A 286 -11.95 11.49 8.71
N ALA A 287 -12.84 11.91 7.81
CA ALA A 287 -12.62 13.08 6.95
C ALA A 287 -12.42 14.37 7.76
N ARG A 288 -13.18 14.58 8.84
CA ARG A 288 -13.01 15.73 9.74
C ARG A 288 -11.65 15.73 10.42
N THR A 289 -11.20 14.57 10.88
CA THR A 289 -9.91 14.41 11.56
C THR A 289 -8.76 14.75 10.60
N ILE A 290 -8.75 14.13 9.42
CA ILE A 290 -7.72 14.37 8.41
C ILE A 290 -7.76 15.82 7.91
N TYR A 291 -8.95 16.38 7.64
CA TYR A 291 -9.08 17.76 7.20
C TYR A 291 -8.55 18.75 8.24
N LYS A 292 -8.81 18.51 9.53
CA LYS A 292 -8.25 19.33 10.60
C LYS A 292 -6.73 19.32 10.56
N THR A 293 -6.10 18.15 10.43
CA THR A 293 -4.64 18.04 10.32
C THR A 293 -4.10 18.77 9.08
N ILE A 294 -4.79 18.70 7.94
CA ILE A 294 -4.43 19.47 6.74
C ILE A 294 -4.49 20.98 7.03
N SER A 295 -5.54 21.46 7.70
CA SER A 295 -5.70 22.87 8.07
C SER A 295 -4.59 23.32 9.03
N ASP A 296 -4.26 22.52 10.03
CA ASP A 296 -3.17 22.80 10.98
C ASP A 296 -1.81 22.91 10.24
N VAL A 297 -1.49 21.95 9.37
CA VAL A 297 -0.28 22.00 8.53
C VAL A 297 -0.27 23.22 7.63
N TRP A 298 -1.41 23.61 7.05
CA TRP A 298 -1.49 24.80 6.21
C TRP A 298 -1.29 26.10 6.99
N ASN A 299 -1.78 26.16 8.23
CA ASN A 299 -1.58 27.30 9.12
C ASN A 299 -0.10 27.46 9.52
N GLU A 300 0.60 26.35 9.73
CA GLU A 300 2.04 26.35 10.01
C GLU A 300 2.87 26.62 8.74
N SER A 301 2.38 26.22 7.57
CA SER A 301 3.02 26.41 6.26
C SER A 301 2.14 27.16 5.25
N PRO A 302 1.89 28.47 5.47
CA PRO A 302 0.97 29.27 4.64
C PRO A 302 1.45 29.45 3.18
N GLN A 303 2.71 29.14 2.88
CA GLN A 303 3.29 29.13 1.54
C GLN A 303 2.79 27.97 0.66
N ILE A 304 2.13 26.96 1.22
CA ILE A 304 1.55 25.85 0.46
C ILE A 304 0.52 26.43 -0.51
N ARG A 305 0.72 26.18 -1.81
CA ARG A 305 -0.13 26.72 -2.88
C ARG A 305 -1.33 25.82 -3.20
N PHE A 306 -1.17 24.52 -3.02
CA PHE A 306 -2.20 23.50 -3.21
C PHE A 306 -1.75 22.17 -2.62
N ALA A 307 -2.71 21.29 -2.35
CA ALA A 307 -2.45 19.94 -1.88
C ALA A 307 -2.96 18.92 -2.89
N TYR A 308 -2.23 17.83 -3.10
CA TYR A 308 -2.77 16.64 -3.76
C TYR A 308 -3.21 15.62 -2.72
N ILE A 309 -4.45 15.18 -2.81
CA ILE A 309 -4.98 14.08 -2.00
C ILE A 309 -4.86 12.79 -2.81
N ILE A 310 -4.13 11.82 -2.28
CA ILE A 310 -3.76 10.55 -2.91
C ILE A 310 -3.96 9.39 -1.93
N GLY A 311 -3.69 8.16 -2.38
CA GLY A 311 -3.82 6.97 -1.54
C GLY A 311 -5.14 6.24 -1.74
N GLY A 312 -5.21 5.01 -1.21
CA GLY A 312 -6.39 4.15 -1.36
C GLY A 312 -7.62 4.67 -0.62
N GLY A 313 -7.43 5.36 0.50
CA GLY A 313 -8.51 5.95 1.29
C GLY A 313 -9.04 7.27 0.73
N ALA A 314 -8.31 7.93 -0.18
CA ALA A 314 -8.72 9.23 -0.73
C ALA A 314 -10.07 9.15 -1.46
N ALA A 315 -10.28 8.13 -2.29
CA ALA A 315 -11.52 7.97 -3.04
C ALA A 315 -12.76 7.83 -2.13
N LEU A 316 -12.61 7.17 -0.98
CA LEU A 316 -13.68 7.02 0.00
C LEU A 316 -14.02 8.34 0.70
N LEU A 317 -13.00 9.17 0.97
CA LEU A 317 -13.16 10.40 1.74
C LEU A 317 -13.43 11.65 0.90
N GLU A 318 -13.25 11.57 -0.42
CA GLU A 318 -13.43 12.69 -1.35
C GLU A 318 -14.73 13.49 -1.17
N PRO A 319 -15.94 12.89 -1.16
CA PRO A 319 -17.17 13.66 -1.03
C PRO A 319 -17.25 14.41 0.31
N TYR A 320 -16.83 13.78 1.40
CA TYR A 320 -16.88 14.37 2.73
C TYR A 320 -15.84 15.49 2.90
N MET A 321 -14.62 15.25 2.44
CA MET A 321 -13.56 16.26 2.51
C MET A 321 -13.88 17.47 1.63
N LYS A 322 -14.48 17.28 0.45
CA LYS A 322 -14.96 18.39 -0.39
C LYS A 322 -16.03 19.21 0.34
N SER A 323 -17.04 18.55 0.91
CA SER A 323 -18.10 19.21 1.67
C SER A 323 -17.55 20.00 2.86
N ILE A 324 -16.64 19.41 3.64
CA ILE A 324 -15.98 20.09 4.77
C ILE A 324 -15.20 21.31 4.25
N ASN A 325 -14.43 21.15 3.17
CA ASN A 325 -13.59 22.21 2.62
C ASN A 325 -14.39 23.41 2.10
N GLU A 326 -15.49 23.16 1.40
CA GLU A 326 -16.41 24.19 0.91
C GLU A 326 -17.07 24.97 2.05
N SER A 327 -17.30 24.34 3.21
CA SER A 327 -17.88 24.97 4.39
C SER A 327 -16.90 25.73 5.27
N LYS A 328 -15.58 25.58 5.04
CA LYS A 328 -14.52 26.11 5.90
C LYS A 328 -13.51 26.95 5.12
N ASP A 329 -12.28 26.45 4.98
CA ASP A 329 -11.13 27.22 4.54
C ASP A 329 -11.05 27.36 3.01
N SER A 330 -11.81 26.54 2.26
CA SER A 330 -11.76 26.49 0.79
C SER A 330 -10.34 26.30 0.24
N PHE A 331 -9.54 25.46 0.90
CA PHE A 331 -8.18 25.16 0.45
C PHE A 331 -8.18 24.58 -0.97
N PRO A 332 -7.16 24.86 -1.79
CA PRO A 332 -7.01 24.29 -3.12
C PRO A 332 -6.56 22.81 -3.06
N LEU A 333 -7.49 21.94 -2.64
CA LEU A 333 -7.33 20.49 -2.60
C LEU A 333 -7.57 19.89 -3.98
N ARG A 334 -6.61 19.11 -4.47
CA ARG A 334 -6.64 18.46 -5.78
C ARG A 334 -6.72 16.96 -5.63
N TRP A 335 -7.71 16.37 -6.29
CA TRP A 335 -7.97 14.94 -6.27
C TRP A 335 -7.46 14.33 -7.57
N LEU A 336 -6.75 13.21 -7.48
CA LEU A 336 -6.40 12.40 -8.64
C LEU A 336 -7.50 11.36 -8.89
N LYS A 337 -7.70 10.97 -10.15
CA LYS A 337 -8.59 9.84 -10.47
C LYS A 337 -8.13 8.59 -9.73
N ASN A 338 -9.06 7.77 -9.26
CA ASN A 338 -8.82 6.63 -8.36
C ASN A 338 -7.61 5.78 -8.77
N GLU A 339 -7.54 5.32 -10.02
CA GLU A 339 -6.42 4.50 -10.49
C GLU A 339 -5.08 5.26 -10.41
N THR A 340 -5.02 6.50 -10.89
CA THR A 340 -3.79 7.30 -10.82
C THR A 340 -3.38 7.59 -9.37
N ALA A 341 -4.35 7.85 -8.48
CA ALA A 341 -4.09 8.08 -7.06
C ALA A 341 -3.49 6.85 -6.38
N ILE A 342 -4.04 5.67 -6.66
CA ILE A 342 -3.62 4.38 -6.08
C ILE A 342 -2.21 3.99 -6.56
N TRP A 343 -1.90 4.22 -7.84
CA TRP A 343 -0.63 3.82 -8.45
C TRP A 343 0.45 4.92 -8.43
N LEU A 344 0.17 6.11 -7.89
CA LEU A 344 1.10 7.24 -7.96
C LEU A 344 2.44 6.94 -7.30
N ILE A 345 2.45 6.39 -6.09
CA ILE A 345 3.68 6.18 -5.33
C ILE A 345 4.57 5.15 -6.02
N VAL A 346 4.02 3.98 -6.37
CA VAL A 346 4.79 2.92 -7.04
C VAL A 346 5.26 3.33 -8.43
N SER A 347 4.44 4.07 -9.20
CA SER A 347 4.89 4.62 -10.49
C SER A 347 5.97 5.69 -10.32
N SER A 348 5.93 6.45 -9.21
CA SER A 348 7.00 7.40 -8.88
C SER A 348 8.29 6.70 -8.50
N TYR A 349 8.22 5.59 -7.75
CA TYR A 349 9.39 4.73 -7.49
C TYR A 349 10.01 4.19 -8.78
N TRP A 350 9.17 3.88 -9.77
CA TRP A 350 9.65 3.50 -11.11
C TRP A 350 10.42 4.64 -11.78
N ASP A 351 9.88 5.87 -11.71
CA ASP A 351 10.54 7.05 -12.27
C ASP A 351 11.89 7.35 -11.60
N LEU A 352 12.08 7.01 -10.32
CA LEU A 352 13.36 7.19 -9.61
C LEU A 352 14.53 6.43 -10.25
N PHE A 353 14.28 5.32 -10.96
CA PHE A 353 15.34 4.62 -11.69
C PHE A 353 15.97 5.49 -12.78
N LYS A 354 15.20 6.41 -13.39
CA LYS A 354 15.70 7.33 -14.42
C LYS A 354 16.66 8.37 -13.84
N PHE A 355 16.40 8.81 -12.60
CA PHE A 355 17.22 9.79 -11.90
C PHE A 355 18.47 9.18 -11.23
N ALA A 356 18.44 7.88 -10.94
CA ALA A 356 19.56 7.16 -10.32
C ALA A 356 20.75 6.88 -11.28
N GLY A 357 20.71 7.36 -12.53
CA GLY A 357 21.81 7.23 -13.48
C GLY A 357 22.04 5.82 -14.03
N VAL A 358 21.08 4.91 -13.87
CA VAL A 358 21.21 3.52 -14.35
C VAL A 358 20.63 3.41 -15.76
N ASN A 359 21.44 3.80 -16.74
CA ASN A 359 21.29 3.29 -18.10
C ASN A 359 21.39 1.76 -18.04
N ALA A 360 20.43 1.10 -18.69
CA ALA A 360 20.28 -0.35 -18.75
C ALA A 360 21.53 -1.06 -19.29
#